data_AF-A0A7S3W2J0-F1
#
_entry.id   AF-A0A7S3W2J0-F1
#
_cell.length_a   1.000
_cell.length_b   1.000
_cell.length_c   1.000
_cell.angle_alpha   90.00
_cell.angle_beta   90.00
_cell.angle_gamma   90.00
#
_symmetry.space_group_name_H-M   'P 1'
#
loop_
_entity.id
_entity.type
_entity.pdbx_description
1 polymer ?
#
loop_
_entity_poly.entity_id
_entity_poly.type
_entity_poly.pdbx_seq_one_letter_code
_entity_poly.pdbx_strand_id
1 'polypeptide(L)'
;QRLRKAVGKALAEQPKDPCTAVALELLRGASLEERAAALYAAQAEQEDGPQDDLAGRLLSGPLPPPPPPPPLPPPPSHALRSPRPALPDSAAPPYETELRKLSDEIRSLKHENQSLKDQLHNVSKPSATATSPDGKVDAEPAAEWGVAGWVNSLALAEVVAEALKQPAGTDPFKYVLSLSLADLESKLEAVKLTGLAAPLWSAIEKLRGQSAATGAALNAKFAAEGDAFKGEMGFGGVEQFYGGLEKLIGPPLMMEGSLFKAMETEHCAEKDANVPFDTSNGIEGATSRLEWEFVVAPLIEGGRYAERGGDFRTAHPEWCRKPEPLSVYEKKMADEVNPRLVEAGQAPLTLEELVAGRMYTGPMYEKYNGVLRFFSGRDADGAVLLEYASMEQVPFLQKKCGWLHLGEWAATAAGEPAAVRWTWHNQYSTTIHAINSIIVKLSPLTRITPLYRGWTGATLPEAFFKPDALGFRGGVEYGFSSTTTDRAQAVHYAEGKASTVLELAMGMIDRGADVSWLSQYPHERET
;
A
#
# COMPACT_ATOMS: atom_id res chain seq x y z
N GLN A 1 46.66 -28.49 27.52
CA GLN A 1 46.66 -29.35 28.74
C GLN A 1 45.42 -29.15 29.62
N ARG A 2 44.92 -27.92 29.89
CA ARG A 2 43.66 -27.71 30.64
C ARG A 2 42.42 -28.30 29.95
N LEU A 3 42.31 -28.24 28.62
CA LEU A 3 41.25 -28.92 27.84
C LEU A 3 41.27 -30.44 28.01
N ARG A 4 42.46 -31.08 27.97
CA ARG A 4 42.59 -32.54 28.15
C ARG A 4 42.19 -33.00 29.55
N LYS A 5 42.40 -32.17 30.57
CA LYS A 5 42.00 -32.46 31.96
C LYS A 5 40.48 -32.30 32.17
N ALA A 6 39.83 -31.39 31.44
CA ALA A 6 38.38 -31.22 31.45
C ALA A 6 37.66 -32.37 30.71
N VAL A 7 38.18 -32.77 29.54
CA VAL A 7 37.65 -33.89 28.75
C VAL A 7 37.80 -35.23 29.48
N GLY A 8 38.94 -35.45 30.16
CA GLY A 8 39.14 -36.66 30.97
C GLY A 8 38.23 -36.77 32.19
N LYS A 9 37.71 -35.65 32.71
CA LYS A 9 36.76 -35.63 33.83
C LYS A 9 35.33 -35.97 33.38
N ALA A 10 34.93 -35.50 32.19
CA ALA A 10 33.63 -35.79 31.59
C ALA A 10 33.47 -37.27 31.15
N LEU A 11 34.58 -37.93 30.78
CA LEU A 11 34.57 -39.34 30.36
C LEU A 11 34.44 -40.36 31.52
N ALA A 12 34.57 -39.93 32.78
CA ALA A 12 34.49 -40.80 33.95
C ALA A 12 33.08 -40.88 34.57
N GLU A 13 32.17 -39.99 34.18
CA GLU A 13 30.78 -39.98 34.64
C GLU A 13 29.91 -40.53 33.50
N GLN A 14 29.53 -41.82 33.58
CA GLN A 14 28.66 -42.45 32.59
C GLN A 14 27.31 -41.68 32.51
N PRO A 15 26.99 -41.01 31.39
CA PRO A 15 25.76 -40.24 31.27
C PRO A 15 24.59 -41.17 30.96
N LYS A 16 23.45 -40.95 31.63
CA LYS A 16 22.20 -41.72 31.46
C LYS A 16 21.30 -41.21 30.31
N ASP A 17 21.77 -40.27 29.51
CA ASP A 17 21.04 -39.64 28.42
C ASP A 17 21.44 -40.21 27.04
N PRO A 18 20.49 -40.74 26.23
CA PRO A 18 20.74 -41.27 24.89
C PRO A 18 21.36 -40.25 23.92
N CYS A 19 21.01 -38.96 24.04
CA CYS A 19 21.53 -37.92 23.13
C CYS A 19 23.02 -37.66 23.36
N THR A 20 23.46 -37.70 24.62
CA THR A 20 24.89 -37.58 24.98
C THR A 20 25.71 -38.79 24.53
N ALA A 21 25.11 -39.99 24.48
CA ALA A 21 25.77 -41.20 23.95
C ALA A 21 25.99 -41.13 22.42
N VAL A 22 25.01 -40.58 21.67
CA VAL A 22 25.12 -40.35 20.22
C VAL A 22 26.15 -39.27 19.89
N ALA A 23 26.22 -38.20 20.69
CA ALA A 23 27.23 -37.15 20.54
C ALA A 23 28.67 -37.66 20.77
N LEU A 24 28.84 -38.63 21.69
CA LEU A 24 30.13 -39.27 21.96
C LEU A 24 30.56 -40.27 20.87
N GLU A 25 29.63 -40.99 20.25
CA GLU A 25 29.92 -41.87 19.09
C GLU A 25 30.23 -41.07 17.81
N LEU A 26 29.57 -39.92 17.59
CA LEU A 26 29.88 -38.99 16.49
C LEU A 26 31.30 -38.39 16.59
N LEU A 27 31.84 -38.28 17.81
CA LEU A 27 33.22 -37.87 18.08
C LEU A 27 34.24 -39.01 17.92
N ARG A 28 33.80 -40.27 17.77
CA ARG A 28 34.65 -41.44 17.55
C ARG A 28 34.78 -41.88 16.09
N GLY A 29 33.81 -41.57 15.22
CA GLY A 29 33.80 -41.99 13.80
C GLY A 29 34.75 -41.19 12.90
N ALA A 30 35.52 -41.89 12.05
CA ALA A 30 36.71 -41.36 11.36
C ALA A 30 36.47 -40.82 9.94
N SER A 31 35.23 -40.74 9.43
CA SER A 31 34.98 -40.10 8.12
C SER A 31 33.56 -39.54 7.95
N LEU A 32 33.42 -38.61 6.99
CA LEU A 32 32.19 -37.89 6.64
C LEU A 32 31.11 -38.79 6.02
N GLU A 33 31.50 -39.90 5.41
CA GLU A 33 30.58 -40.84 4.72
C GLU A 33 29.77 -41.69 5.73
N GLU A 34 30.39 -42.10 6.84
CA GLU A 34 29.71 -42.82 7.92
C GLU A 34 28.67 -41.93 8.64
N ARG A 35 28.88 -40.61 8.64
CA ARG A 35 27.96 -39.62 9.23
C ARG A 35 26.70 -39.40 8.39
N ALA A 36 26.80 -39.53 7.06
CA ALA A 36 25.67 -39.39 6.15
C ALA A 36 24.73 -40.61 6.20
N ALA A 37 25.28 -41.82 6.42
CA ALA A 37 24.49 -43.05 6.50
C ALA A 37 23.56 -43.10 7.73
N ALA A 38 24.00 -42.56 8.87
CA ALA A 38 23.19 -42.51 10.09
C ALA A 38 22.00 -41.52 10.00
N LEU A 39 22.15 -40.44 9.24
CA LEU A 39 21.09 -39.44 9.00
C LEU A 39 20.01 -39.97 8.05
N TYR A 40 20.40 -40.76 7.04
CA TYR A 40 19.46 -41.35 6.07
C TYR A 40 18.57 -42.45 6.68
N ALA A 41 19.07 -43.20 7.66
CA ALA A 41 18.29 -44.23 8.33
C ALA A 41 17.18 -43.66 9.24
N ALA A 42 17.33 -42.42 9.73
CA ALA A 42 16.34 -41.77 10.58
C ALA A 42 15.17 -41.10 9.81
N GLN A 43 15.32 -40.90 8.49
CA GLN A 43 14.28 -40.30 7.63
C GLN A 43 13.35 -41.31 6.96
N ALA A 44 13.65 -42.61 7.03
CA ALA A 44 12.88 -43.66 6.34
C ALA A 44 11.72 -44.26 7.18
N GLU A 45 11.44 -43.75 8.39
CA GLU A 45 10.36 -44.27 9.26
C GLU A 45 9.12 -43.35 9.36
N GLN A 46 8.94 -42.35 8.49
CA GLN A 46 7.85 -41.37 8.62
C GLN A 46 6.91 -41.17 7.43
N GLU A 47 6.96 -42.00 6.39
CA GLU A 47 5.95 -41.96 5.31
C GLU A 47 5.47 -43.38 4.95
N ASP A 48 4.26 -43.73 5.39
CA ASP A 48 3.48 -44.82 4.78
C ASP A 48 1.96 -44.53 4.81
N GLY A 49 1.38 -44.37 3.61
CA GLY A 49 -0.01 -44.68 3.23
C GLY A 49 -1.11 -43.59 3.27
N PRO A 50 -2.17 -43.68 2.42
CA PRO A 50 -2.22 -44.20 1.04
C PRO A 50 -2.97 -43.28 0.04
N GLN A 51 -2.70 -43.52 -1.25
CA GLN A 51 -3.33 -42.94 -2.45
C GLN A 51 -4.71 -43.54 -2.75
N ASP A 52 -5.58 -42.76 -3.41
CA ASP A 52 -6.77 -43.27 -4.10
C ASP A 52 -6.91 -42.65 -5.50
N ASP A 53 -7.08 -43.53 -6.48
CA ASP A 53 -7.27 -43.28 -7.91
C ASP A 53 -8.74 -42.98 -8.23
N LEU A 54 -9.03 -42.05 -9.16
CA LEU A 54 -10.13 -42.25 -10.11
C LEU A 54 -9.97 -41.42 -11.38
N ALA A 55 -9.73 -42.11 -12.49
CA ALA A 55 -9.77 -41.58 -13.85
C ALA A 55 -11.19 -41.66 -14.43
N GLY A 56 -11.63 -40.58 -15.10
CA GLY A 56 -12.87 -40.54 -15.87
C GLY A 56 -12.74 -39.63 -17.09
N ARG A 57 -12.66 -40.24 -18.28
CA ARG A 57 -12.64 -39.61 -19.61
C ARG A 57 -13.98 -38.96 -19.95
N LEU A 58 -13.97 -37.88 -20.76
CA LEU A 58 -14.89 -37.67 -21.89
C LEU A 58 -14.34 -36.60 -22.88
N LEU A 59 -14.72 -36.75 -24.15
CA LEU A 59 -14.13 -36.22 -25.38
C LEU A 59 -14.86 -34.97 -25.93
N SER A 60 -14.22 -34.35 -26.95
CA SER A 60 -14.67 -33.35 -27.96
C SER A 60 -14.25 -31.90 -27.66
N GLY A 61 -13.68 -31.06 -28.54
CA GLY A 61 -13.33 -31.02 -29.97
C GLY A 61 -13.26 -29.51 -30.35
N PRO A 62 -12.29 -28.98 -31.13
CA PRO A 62 -12.06 -27.53 -31.20
C PRO A 62 -13.00 -26.80 -32.18
N LEU A 63 -13.52 -25.64 -31.75
CA LEU A 63 -14.30 -24.69 -32.56
C LEU A 63 -13.41 -23.73 -33.37
N PRO A 64 -13.86 -23.23 -34.54
CA PRO A 64 -13.07 -22.37 -35.43
C PRO A 64 -13.07 -20.87 -35.01
N PRO A 65 -12.08 -20.07 -35.44
CA PRO A 65 -11.92 -18.68 -35.02
C PRO A 65 -12.83 -17.68 -35.78
N PRO A 66 -13.14 -16.52 -35.17
CA PRO A 66 -13.98 -15.48 -35.77
C PRO A 66 -13.21 -14.56 -36.75
N PRO A 67 -13.93 -13.84 -37.65
CA PRO A 67 -13.32 -12.97 -38.67
C PRO A 67 -12.86 -11.60 -38.14
N PRO A 68 -11.92 -10.92 -38.84
CA PRO A 68 -11.30 -9.67 -38.37
C PRO A 68 -12.16 -8.40 -38.61
N PRO A 69 -11.96 -7.33 -37.82
CA PRO A 69 -12.69 -6.07 -37.92
C PRO A 69 -12.19 -5.13 -39.04
N PRO A 70 -13.01 -4.16 -39.50
CA PRO A 70 -12.67 -3.24 -40.58
C PRO A 70 -11.73 -2.08 -40.14
N PRO A 71 -11.01 -1.43 -41.08
CA PRO A 71 -9.98 -0.44 -40.77
C PRO A 71 -10.54 0.97 -40.47
N LEU A 72 -9.85 1.68 -39.57
CA LEU A 72 -10.15 3.06 -39.15
C LEU A 72 -9.64 4.13 -40.14
N PRO A 73 -10.30 5.31 -40.21
CA PRO A 73 -9.92 6.41 -41.11
C PRO A 73 -8.71 7.24 -40.61
N PRO A 74 -8.01 7.97 -41.50
CA PRO A 74 -6.77 8.68 -41.18
C PRO A 74 -6.99 10.04 -40.47
N PRO A 75 -6.00 10.54 -39.70
CA PRO A 75 -6.12 11.78 -38.93
C PRO A 75 -5.93 13.06 -39.79
N PRO A 76 -6.49 14.21 -39.35
CA PRO A 76 -6.42 15.47 -40.08
C PRO A 76 -5.06 16.21 -39.92
N SER A 77 -4.73 16.98 -40.95
CA SER A 77 -3.46 17.66 -41.21
C SER A 77 -3.17 18.88 -40.31
N HIS A 78 -1.90 19.00 -39.88
CA HIS A 78 -1.32 20.12 -39.17
C HIS A 78 -1.50 21.47 -39.87
N ALA A 79 -2.01 22.47 -39.14
CA ALA A 79 -1.94 23.89 -39.51
C ALA A 79 -0.90 24.62 -38.62
N LEU A 80 -0.11 25.47 -39.27
CA LEU A 80 1.10 26.15 -38.82
C LEU A 80 0.86 27.18 -37.70
N ARG A 81 1.75 27.21 -36.70
CA ARG A 81 1.86 28.26 -35.67
C ARG A 81 2.66 29.47 -36.17
N SER A 82 2.15 30.67 -35.91
CA SER A 82 2.87 31.95 -36.07
C SER A 82 3.71 32.28 -34.82
N PRO A 83 4.81 33.07 -34.94
CA PRO A 83 5.79 33.26 -33.87
C PRO A 83 5.43 34.41 -32.90
N ARG A 84 5.88 34.26 -31.64
CA ARG A 84 5.72 35.19 -30.51
C ARG A 84 6.74 36.35 -30.58
N PRO A 85 6.41 37.58 -30.13
CA PRO A 85 7.39 38.67 -30.04
C PRO A 85 8.22 38.62 -28.74
N ALA A 86 9.45 39.14 -28.84
CA ALA A 86 10.48 39.16 -27.80
C ALA A 86 10.20 40.20 -26.68
N LEU A 87 10.62 39.88 -25.46
CA LEU A 87 10.58 40.75 -24.27
C LEU A 87 11.95 41.44 -24.04
N PRO A 88 11.99 42.67 -23.50
CA PRO A 88 13.21 43.41 -23.21
C PRO A 88 13.79 43.12 -21.81
N ASP A 89 15.11 43.36 -21.69
CA ASP A 89 15.96 43.14 -20.52
C ASP A 89 15.70 44.08 -19.31
N SER A 90 16.06 43.54 -18.13
CA SER A 90 16.44 44.19 -16.86
C SER A 90 15.39 44.41 -15.76
N ALA A 91 15.32 43.42 -14.84
CA ALA A 91 15.40 43.58 -13.38
C ALA A 91 15.34 42.17 -12.75
N ALA A 92 16.29 41.82 -11.86
CA ALA A 92 16.27 40.54 -11.15
C ALA A 92 14.97 40.42 -10.32
N PRO A 93 14.16 39.36 -10.46
CA PRO A 93 12.85 39.30 -9.82
C PRO A 93 12.96 39.03 -8.31
N PRO A 94 11.97 39.45 -7.50
CA PRO A 94 11.98 39.34 -6.04
C PRO A 94 12.19 37.92 -5.49
N TYR A 95 11.95 36.87 -6.29
CA TYR A 95 12.11 35.47 -5.86
C TYR A 95 13.58 35.05 -5.64
N GLU A 96 14.56 35.68 -6.29
CA GLU A 96 15.97 35.26 -6.15
C GLU A 96 16.53 35.57 -4.76
N THR A 97 16.01 36.62 -4.13
CA THR A 97 16.37 36.99 -2.75
C THR A 97 15.78 36.00 -1.75
N GLU A 98 14.57 35.51 -2.04
CA GLU A 98 13.86 34.53 -1.21
C GLU A 98 14.47 33.13 -1.33
N LEU A 99 14.88 32.72 -2.55
CA LEU A 99 15.63 31.48 -2.78
C LEU A 99 17.00 31.49 -2.08
N ARG A 100 17.68 32.64 -2.00
CA ARG A 100 18.94 32.76 -1.24
C ARG A 100 18.71 32.58 0.26
N LYS A 101 17.66 33.20 0.82
CA LYS A 101 17.29 33.01 2.24
C LYS A 101 16.99 31.55 2.57
N LEU A 102 16.17 30.89 1.74
CA LEU A 102 15.87 29.46 1.91
C LEU A 102 17.12 28.59 1.78
N SER A 103 18.02 28.89 0.85
CA SER A 103 19.26 28.13 0.69
C SER A 103 20.22 28.29 1.87
N ASP A 104 20.25 29.46 2.52
CA ASP A 104 21.09 29.70 3.70
C ASP A 104 20.49 29.04 4.96
N GLU A 105 19.16 29.01 5.08
CA GLU A 105 18.42 28.32 6.15
C GLU A 105 18.62 26.79 6.06
N ILE A 106 18.53 26.21 4.86
CA ILE A 106 18.85 24.78 4.63
C ILE A 106 20.31 24.45 5.01
N ARG A 107 21.25 25.38 4.76
CA ARG A 107 22.65 25.19 5.14
C ARG A 107 22.82 25.22 6.66
N SER A 108 22.13 26.12 7.34
CA SER A 108 22.14 26.21 8.82
C SER A 108 21.58 24.94 9.47
N LEU A 109 20.41 24.45 9.01
CA LEU A 109 19.78 23.23 9.51
C LEU A 109 20.63 21.97 9.28
N LYS A 110 21.41 21.93 8.19
CA LYS A 110 22.39 20.85 7.96
C LYS A 110 23.53 20.86 8.97
N HIS A 111 24.04 22.04 9.32
CA HIS A 111 25.09 22.15 10.35
C HIS A 111 24.56 21.76 11.73
N GLU A 112 23.33 22.14 12.07
CA GLU A 112 22.69 21.79 13.34
C GLU A 112 22.43 20.28 13.45
N ASN A 113 21.91 19.64 12.39
CA ASN A 113 21.75 18.19 12.34
C ASN A 113 23.08 17.43 12.48
N GLN A 114 24.16 17.95 11.90
CA GLN A 114 25.47 17.34 12.05
C GLN A 114 25.98 17.46 13.49
N SER A 115 25.82 18.63 14.12
CA SER A 115 26.15 18.85 15.53
C SER A 115 25.37 17.91 16.46
N LEU A 116 24.06 17.72 16.22
CA LEU A 116 23.23 16.79 16.99
C LEU A 116 23.64 15.34 16.80
N LYS A 117 24.03 14.93 15.58
CA LYS A 117 24.59 13.59 15.34
C LYS A 117 25.91 13.37 16.07
N ASP A 118 26.77 14.37 16.10
CA ASP A 118 28.06 14.29 16.81
C ASP A 118 27.85 14.25 18.34
N GLN A 119 26.82 14.93 18.86
CA GLN A 119 26.41 14.84 20.26
C GLN A 119 25.83 13.47 20.61
N LEU A 120 24.97 12.90 19.75
CA LEU A 120 24.38 11.57 19.95
C LEU A 120 25.46 10.48 19.93
N HIS A 121 26.48 10.63 19.08
CA HIS A 121 27.61 9.71 19.00
C HIS A 121 28.50 9.74 20.26
N ASN A 122 28.52 10.87 20.98
CA ASN A 122 29.25 11.01 22.25
C ASN A 122 28.50 10.42 23.46
N VAL A 123 27.18 10.24 23.38
CA VAL A 123 26.36 9.60 24.44
C VAL A 123 26.48 8.07 24.42
N SER A 124 26.89 7.48 23.29
CA SER A 124 27.00 6.01 23.13
C SER A 124 28.32 5.39 23.61
N LYS A 125 29.21 6.12 24.30
CA LYS A 125 30.39 5.52 24.96
C LYS A 125 30.04 5.10 26.40
N PRO A 126 30.25 3.83 26.80
CA PRO A 126 29.89 3.37 28.14
C PRO A 126 30.91 3.89 29.17
N SER A 127 30.43 4.73 30.11
CA SER A 127 31.14 5.02 31.36
C SER A 127 30.56 4.16 32.48
N ALA A 128 31.46 3.66 33.34
CA ALA A 128 31.17 2.69 34.39
C ALA A 128 30.29 3.24 35.53
N THR A 129 29.52 2.30 36.12
CA THR A 129 28.92 2.29 37.48
C THR A 129 27.86 3.33 37.85
N ALA A 130 26.60 2.86 37.97
CA ALA A 130 25.72 3.09 39.13
C ALA A 130 24.45 2.20 39.03
N THR A 131 24.02 1.67 40.17
CA THR A 131 22.93 0.71 40.40
C THR A 131 21.55 1.34 40.63
N SER A 132 20.51 0.81 39.94
CA SER A 132 19.07 0.58 40.27
C SER A 132 18.16 1.74 40.74
N PRO A 133 16.78 1.60 40.76
CA PRO A 133 15.89 0.48 40.37
C PRO A 133 14.68 0.87 39.46
N ASP A 134 13.87 -0.14 39.13
CA ASP A 134 12.51 -0.11 38.54
C ASP A 134 12.38 -0.13 37.01
N GLY A 135 12.69 -1.29 36.44
CA GLY A 135 12.31 -1.70 35.10
C GLY A 135 11.03 -2.55 35.08
N LYS A 136 10.07 -2.14 34.25
CA LYS A 136 9.25 -3.06 33.45
C LYS A 136 9.39 -2.63 32.00
N VAL A 137 10.24 -3.35 31.28
CA VAL A 137 10.23 -3.37 29.83
C VAL A 137 10.02 -4.82 29.46
N ASP A 138 8.97 -5.09 28.71
CA ASP A 138 8.61 -6.41 28.24
C ASP A 138 9.78 -6.97 27.42
N ALA A 139 10.48 -7.93 28.01
CA ALA A 139 11.51 -8.69 27.34
C ALA A 139 10.80 -9.70 26.44
N GLU A 140 10.96 -9.53 25.12
CA GLU A 140 10.89 -10.67 24.20
C GLU A 140 11.76 -11.80 24.79
N PRO A 141 11.36 -13.08 24.65
CA PRO A 141 12.18 -14.18 25.13
C PRO A 141 13.52 -14.10 24.38
N ALA A 142 14.56 -13.65 25.09
CA ALA A 142 15.90 -13.59 24.59
C ALA A 142 16.25 -14.98 24.08
N ALA A 143 16.33 -15.13 22.76
CA ALA A 143 16.97 -16.28 22.14
C ALA A 143 18.29 -16.47 22.88
N GLU A 144 18.50 -17.66 23.45
CA GLU A 144 19.71 -17.97 24.22
C GLU A 144 20.92 -17.39 23.48
N TRP A 145 21.65 -16.50 24.14
CA TRP A 145 22.84 -15.86 23.55
C TRP A 145 23.92 -16.92 23.38
N GLY A 146 23.80 -17.68 22.29
CA GLY A 146 24.72 -18.73 21.89
C GLY A 146 25.85 -18.16 21.02
N VAL A 147 26.64 -19.08 20.46
CA VAL A 147 27.81 -18.73 19.62
C VAL A 147 27.43 -17.77 18.47
N ALA A 148 26.26 -17.96 17.84
CA ALA A 148 25.78 -17.07 16.78
C ALA A 148 25.52 -15.63 17.27
N GLY A 149 24.92 -15.47 18.45
CA GLY A 149 24.71 -14.16 19.06
C GLY A 149 26.02 -13.47 19.45
N TRP A 150 27.01 -14.23 19.93
CA TRP A 150 28.36 -13.70 20.17
C TRP A 150 29.06 -13.28 18.87
N VAL A 151 29.02 -14.11 17.81
CA VAL A 151 29.61 -13.79 16.50
C VAL A 151 28.99 -12.53 15.88
N ASN A 152 27.67 -12.38 15.95
CA ASN A 152 26.99 -11.17 15.48
C ASN A 152 27.43 -9.90 16.22
N SER A 153 27.78 -10.01 17.51
CA SER A 153 28.31 -8.88 18.29
C SER A 153 29.73 -8.44 17.88
N LEU A 154 30.47 -9.26 17.13
CA LEU A 154 31.83 -8.95 16.68
C LEU A 154 31.90 -8.05 15.44
N ALA A 155 30.74 -7.63 14.89
CA ALA A 155 30.63 -6.75 13.73
C ALA A 155 31.43 -7.22 12.48
N LEU A 156 31.61 -8.55 12.32
CA LEU A 156 32.38 -9.11 11.21
C LEU A 156 31.85 -8.71 9.82
N ALA A 157 30.53 -8.51 9.72
CA ALA A 157 29.90 -8.01 8.50
C ALA A 157 30.40 -6.62 8.09
N GLU A 158 30.67 -5.72 9.05
CA GLU A 158 31.18 -4.38 8.78
C GLU A 158 32.62 -4.42 8.26
N VAL A 159 33.45 -5.32 8.81
CA VAL A 159 34.84 -5.52 8.36
C VAL A 159 34.88 -6.01 6.91
N VAL A 160 34.00 -6.96 6.56
CA VAL A 160 33.87 -7.45 5.18
C VAL A 160 33.33 -6.34 4.26
N ALA A 161 32.33 -5.58 4.70
CA ALA A 161 31.77 -4.49 3.91
C ALA A 161 32.79 -3.39 3.62
N GLU A 162 33.62 -3.02 4.60
CA GLU A 162 34.68 -2.02 4.42
C GLU A 162 35.79 -2.54 3.49
N ALA A 163 36.13 -3.83 3.56
CA ALA A 163 37.08 -4.45 2.62
C ALA A 163 36.56 -4.46 1.17
N LEU A 164 35.24 -4.64 1.02
CA LEU A 164 34.57 -4.65 -0.28
C LEU A 164 34.01 -3.29 -0.69
N LYS A 165 34.36 -2.21 0.00
CA LYS A 165 33.76 -0.89 -0.21
C LYS A 165 33.77 -0.47 -1.68
N GLN A 166 32.59 -0.13 -2.17
CA GLN A 166 32.42 0.36 -3.54
C GLN A 166 33.01 1.77 -3.70
N PRO A 167 33.49 2.14 -4.90
CA PRO A 167 33.87 3.52 -5.20
C PRO A 167 32.68 4.49 -4.99
N ALA A 168 33.00 5.74 -4.65
CA ALA A 168 31.97 6.76 -4.46
C ALA A 168 31.14 6.97 -5.74
N GLY A 169 29.81 7.01 -5.59
CA GLY A 169 28.87 7.18 -6.71
C GLY A 169 28.51 5.89 -7.45
N THR A 170 29.02 4.73 -7.04
CA THR A 170 28.66 3.43 -7.63
C THR A 170 27.45 2.83 -6.94
N ASP A 171 26.53 2.26 -7.73
CA ASP A 171 25.43 1.44 -7.19
C ASP A 171 26.01 0.16 -6.52
N PRO A 172 25.74 -0.08 -5.22
CA PRO A 172 26.35 -1.19 -4.48
C PRO A 172 26.03 -2.56 -5.08
N PHE A 173 24.80 -2.73 -5.59
CA PHE A 173 24.35 -3.98 -6.18
C PHE A 173 25.11 -4.29 -7.48
N LYS A 174 25.18 -3.32 -8.40
CA LYS A 174 25.98 -3.45 -9.64
C LYS A 174 27.45 -3.67 -9.36
N TYR A 175 28.00 -3.00 -8.34
CA TYR A 175 29.39 -3.18 -7.95
C TYR A 175 29.67 -4.62 -7.49
N VAL A 176 28.86 -5.17 -6.58
CA VAL A 176 29.00 -6.57 -6.12
C VAL A 176 28.90 -7.55 -7.30
N LEU A 177 27.96 -7.32 -8.23
CA LEU A 177 27.83 -8.14 -9.44
C LEU A 177 29.03 -8.01 -10.39
N SER A 178 29.78 -6.92 -10.33
CA SER A 178 30.95 -6.68 -11.19
C SER A 178 32.27 -7.27 -10.67
N LEU A 179 32.33 -7.65 -9.39
CA LEU A 179 33.56 -8.19 -8.77
C LEU A 179 34.02 -9.46 -9.49
N SER A 180 35.29 -9.53 -9.91
CA SER A 180 35.89 -10.80 -10.32
C SER A 180 36.34 -11.61 -9.09
N LEU A 181 36.56 -12.91 -9.26
CA LEU A 181 37.09 -13.76 -8.17
C LEU A 181 38.45 -13.22 -7.70
N ALA A 182 39.30 -12.81 -8.65
CA ALA A 182 40.61 -12.22 -8.35
C ALA A 182 40.50 -10.91 -7.58
N ASP A 183 39.54 -10.04 -7.90
CA ASP A 183 39.31 -8.79 -7.17
C ASP A 183 38.81 -9.07 -5.75
N LEU A 184 37.90 -10.02 -5.59
CA LEU A 184 37.36 -10.43 -4.29
C LEU A 184 38.48 -10.99 -3.40
N GLU A 185 39.28 -11.92 -3.93
CA GLU A 185 40.41 -12.53 -3.22
C GLU A 185 41.45 -11.48 -2.81
N SER A 186 41.83 -10.58 -3.74
CA SER A 186 42.80 -9.53 -3.45
C SER A 186 42.31 -8.56 -2.35
N LYS A 187 41.03 -8.19 -2.36
CA LYS A 187 40.44 -7.29 -1.37
C LYS A 187 40.33 -7.95 0.00
N LEU A 188 39.94 -9.22 0.05
CA LEU A 188 39.85 -9.97 1.31
C LEU A 188 41.22 -10.30 1.90
N GLU A 189 42.24 -10.57 1.07
CA GLU A 189 43.61 -10.79 1.53
C GLU A 189 44.21 -9.52 2.17
N ALA A 190 43.92 -8.34 1.62
CA ALA A 190 44.36 -7.07 2.21
C ALA A 190 43.90 -6.87 3.66
N VAL A 191 42.81 -7.53 4.06
CA VAL A 191 42.25 -7.51 5.43
C VAL A 191 42.36 -8.86 6.15
N LYS A 192 43.11 -9.82 5.59
CA LYS A 192 43.34 -11.17 6.15
C LYS A 192 42.06 -12.01 6.35
N LEU A 193 41.10 -11.87 5.43
CA LEU A 193 39.81 -12.59 5.42
C LEU A 193 39.69 -13.60 4.27
N THR A 194 40.79 -14.17 3.80
CA THR A 194 40.79 -15.09 2.63
C THR A 194 39.90 -16.30 2.76
N GLY A 195 39.66 -16.80 3.98
CA GLY A 195 38.71 -17.90 4.23
C GLY A 195 37.27 -17.58 3.83
N LEU A 196 36.92 -16.32 3.59
CA LEU A 196 35.59 -15.89 3.15
C LEU A 196 35.45 -15.77 1.63
N ALA A 197 36.53 -15.90 0.85
CA ALA A 197 36.48 -15.71 -0.60
C ALA A 197 35.56 -16.72 -1.30
N ALA A 198 35.70 -18.01 -0.99
CA ALA A 198 34.87 -19.06 -1.58
C ALA A 198 33.35 -18.91 -1.25
N PRO A 199 32.93 -18.73 0.02
CA PRO A 199 31.50 -18.56 0.32
C PRO A 199 30.93 -17.25 -0.24
N LEU A 200 31.70 -16.15 -0.24
CA LEU A 200 31.26 -14.89 -0.84
C LEU A 200 31.19 -14.97 -2.37
N TRP A 201 32.13 -15.64 -3.02
CA TRP A 201 32.10 -15.88 -4.46
C TRP A 201 30.88 -16.71 -4.86
N SER A 202 30.61 -17.81 -4.14
CA SER A 202 29.42 -18.62 -4.35
C SER A 202 28.13 -17.80 -4.19
N ALA A 203 28.08 -16.89 -3.21
CA ALA A 203 26.97 -15.95 -3.04
C ALA A 203 26.84 -14.97 -4.22
N ILE A 204 27.94 -14.43 -4.75
CA ILE A 204 27.96 -13.54 -5.92
C ILE A 204 27.51 -14.29 -7.18
N GLU A 205 27.96 -15.52 -7.41
CA GLU A 205 27.53 -16.35 -8.54
C GLU A 205 26.04 -16.68 -8.45
N LYS A 206 25.55 -17.01 -7.25
CA LYS A 206 24.12 -17.20 -7.00
C LYS A 206 23.33 -15.91 -7.28
N LEU A 207 23.85 -14.76 -6.87
CA LEU A 207 23.23 -13.45 -7.12
C LEU A 207 23.20 -13.10 -8.61
N ARG A 208 24.25 -13.43 -9.37
CA ARG A 208 24.28 -13.27 -10.85
C ARG A 208 23.29 -14.19 -11.55
N GLY A 209 23.10 -15.40 -11.03
CA GLY A 209 22.12 -16.37 -11.53
C GLY A 209 20.68 -16.04 -11.16
N GLN A 210 20.46 -15.12 -10.21
CA GLN A 210 19.12 -14.63 -9.85
C GLN A 210 18.67 -13.57 -10.85
N SER A 211 17.75 -13.93 -11.74
CA SER A 211 16.93 -12.94 -12.43
C SER A 211 16.05 -12.20 -11.42
N ALA A 212 15.83 -10.89 -11.60
CA ALA A 212 14.81 -10.18 -10.86
C ALA A 212 13.49 -10.97 -10.96
N ALA A 213 12.92 -11.35 -9.82
CA ALA A 213 11.65 -12.06 -9.78
C ALA A 213 10.60 -11.21 -10.53
N THR A 214 9.81 -11.84 -11.39
CA THR A 214 8.72 -11.14 -12.07
C THR A 214 7.73 -10.63 -11.03
N GLY A 215 6.96 -9.57 -11.36
CA GLY A 215 5.91 -9.07 -10.48
C GLY A 215 4.94 -10.19 -10.04
N ALA A 216 4.62 -11.12 -10.96
CA ALA A 216 3.79 -12.29 -10.67
C ALA A 216 4.45 -13.25 -9.66
N ALA A 217 5.75 -13.51 -9.79
CA ALA A 217 6.49 -14.37 -8.86
C ALA A 217 6.58 -13.74 -7.46
N LEU A 218 6.78 -12.41 -7.38
CA LEU A 218 6.73 -11.68 -6.11
C LEU A 218 5.33 -11.71 -5.50
N ASN A 219 4.29 -11.48 -6.30
CA ASN A 219 2.89 -11.52 -5.88
C ASN A 219 2.48 -12.91 -5.35
N ALA A 220 2.88 -13.99 -6.03
CA ALA A 220 2.64 -15.37 -5.59
C ALA A 220 3.40 -15.71 -4.30
N LYS A 221 4.63 -15.23 -4.15
CA LYS A 221 5.38 -15.38 -2.90
C LYS A 221 4.66 -14.71 -1.73
N PHE A 222 4.09 -13.52 -1.95
CA PHE A 222 3.31 -12.82 -0.94
C PHE A 222 2.03 -13.56 -0.56
N ALA A 223 1.32 -14.15 -1.53
CA ALA A 223 0.14 -14.98 -1.27
C ALA A 223 0.45 -16.20 -0.38
N ALA A 224 1.69 -16.72 -0.43
CA ALA A 224 2.13 -17.87 0.37
C ALA A 224 2.57 -17.50 1.80
N GLU A 225 2.86 -16.23 2.09
CA GLU A 225 3.26 -15.73 3.43
C GLU A 225 1.99 -15.38 4.25
N GLY A 226 1.34 -16.42 4.78
CA GLY A 226 -0.05 -16.40 5.29
C GLY A 226 -0.44 -15.43 6.41
N ASP A 227 0.50 -14.77 7.10
CA ASP A 227 0.18 -13.87 8.23
C ASP A 227 0.11 -12.38 7.85
N ALA A 228 0.66 -11.98 6.70
CA ALA A 228 0.63 -10.59 6.23
C ALA A 228 -0.53 -10.29 5.26
N PHE A 229 -1.32 -11.32 4.92
CA PHE A 229 -2.20 -11.32 3.76
C PHE A 229 -3.67 -11.12 4.16
N LYS A 230 -4.28 -10.01 3.70
CA LYS A 230 -5.70 -9.70 3.92
C LYS A 230 -6.61 -10.15 2.78
N GLY A 231 -6.05 -10.78 1.74
CA GLY A 231 -6.77 -11.23 0.54
C GLY A 231 -6.24 -10.61 -0.75
N GLU A 232 -6.85 -11.01 -1.87
CA GLU A 232 -6.61 -10.43 -3.19
C GLU A 232 -7.44 -9.15 -3.39
N MET A 233 -6.87 -8.15 -4.07
CA MET A 233 -7.60 -6.90 -4.37
C MET A 233 -8.70 -7.13 -5.41
N GLY A 234 -9.91 -6.64 -5.11
CA GLY A 234 -11.04 -6.70 -6.03
C GLY A 234 -10.98 -5.60 -7.09
N PHE A 235 -10.69 -5.98 -8.33
CA PHE A 235 -10.78 -5.10 -9.50
C PHE A 235 -11.85 -5.57 -10.47
N GLY A 236 -12.53 -4.63 -11.12
CA GLY A 236 -13.45 -4.89 -12.22
C GLY A 236 -12.72 -5.12 -13.54
N GLY A 237 -13.45 -5.64 -14.52
CA GLY A 237 -12.99 -5.75 -15.91
C GLY A 237 -13.53 -4.63 -16.79
N VAL A 238 -13.33 -4.80 -18.09
CA VAL A 238 -13.75 -3.85 -19.13
C VAL A 238 -15.26 -3.57 -19.12
N GLU A 239 -16.08 -4.56 -18.73
CA GLU A 239 -17.53 -4.41 -18.57
C GLU A 239 -17.93 -3.38 -17.50
N GLN A 240 -17.14 -3.26 -16.43
CA GLN A 240 -17.37 -2.25 -15.40
C GLN A 240 -16.88 -0.88 -15.86
N PHE A 241 -15.78 -0.84 -16.62
CA PHE A 241 -15.29 0.42 -17.21
C PHE A 241 -16.36 1.07 -18.11
N TYR A 242 -16.93 0.31 -19.05
CA TYR A 242 -17.94 0.85 -19.96
C TYR A 242 -19.30 1.04 -19.31
N GLY A 243 -19.64 0.24 -18.30
CA GLY A 243 -20.90 0.38 -17.57
C GLY A 243 -20.97 1.65 -16.72
N GLY A 244 -19.83 2.12 -16.23
CA GLY A 244 -19.73 3.29 -15.37
C GLY A 244 -20.56 3.17 -14.09
N LEU A 245 -20.78 4.31 -13.43
CA LEU A 245 -21.53 4.36 -12.17
C LEU A 245 -22.99 3.97 -12.34
N GLU A 246 -23.64 4.30 -13.45
CA GLU A 246 -25.06 3.98 -13.65
C GLU A 246 -25.33 2.46 -13.65
N LYS A 247 -24.45 1.66 -14.26
CA LYS A 247 -24.57 0.18 -14.23
C LYS A 247 -24.30 -0.39 -12.83
N LEU A 248 -23.55 0.32 -11.99
CA LEU A 248 -23.17 -0.14 -10.65
C LEU A 248 -24.21 0.25 -9.58
N ILE A 249 -24.53 1.54 -9.50
CA ILE A 249 -25.32 2.14 -8.40
C ILE A 249 -26.62 2.80 -8.88
N GLY A 250 -26.98 2.62 -10.15
CA GLY A 250 -28.14 3.27 -10.77
C GLY A 250 -27.88 4.74 -11.12
N PRO A 251 -28.83 5.44 -11.75
CA PRO A 251 -28.74 6.88 -12.00
C PRO A 251 -28.85 7.69 -10.71
N PRO A 252 -28.41 8.97 -10.70
CA PRO A 252 -28.65 9.86 -9.58
C PRO A 252 -30.15 10.04 -9.34
N LEU A 253 -30.57 10.08 -8.08
CA LEU A 253 -31.96 10.28 -7.70
C LEU A 253 -32.25 11.76 -7.53
N MET A 254 -33.51 12.14 -7.76
CA MET A 254 -34.01 13.48 -7.43
C MET A 254 -35.09 13.35 -6.37
N MET A 255 -34.98 14.15 -5.31
CA MET A 255 -36.03 14.30 -4.32
C MET A 255 -36.62 15.69 -4.48
N GLU A 256 -37.95 15.78 -4.61
CA GLU A 256 -38.65 17.05 -4.84
C GLU A 256 -38.10 17.83 -6.06
N GLY A 257 -37.58 17.12 -7.07
CA GLY A 257 -36.98 17.71 -8.26
C GLY A 257 -35.58 18.32 -8.06
N SER A 258 -34.90 18.04 -6.93
CA SER A 258 -33.58 18.56 -6.60
C SER A 258 -32.57 17.44 -6.30
N LEU A 259 -31.39 17.53 -6.92
CA LEU A 259 -30.24 16.69 -6.59
C LEU A 259 -29.72 17.02 -5.19
N PHE A 260 -29.62 18.30 -4.86
CA PHE A 260 -29.21 18.75 -3.53
C PHE A 260 -30.09 18.16 -2.43
N LYS A 261 -31.41 18.11 -2.64
CA LYS A 261 -32.35 17.52 -1.68
C LYS A 261 -32.19 16.01 -1.57
N ALA A 262 -31.92 15.33 -2.67
CA ALA A 262 -31.62 13.89 -2.64
C ALA A 262 -30.33 13.60 -1.86
N MET A 263 -29.27 14.38 -2.09
CA MET A 263 -28.03 14.28 -1.32
C MET A 263 -28.27 14.58 0.16
N GLU A 264 -29.06 15.59 0.50
CA GLU A 264 -29.43 15.88 1.90
C GLU A 264 -30.12 14.68 2.54
N THR A 265 -31.10 14.08 1.86
CA THR A 265 -31.82 12.90 2.34
C THR A 265 -30.90 11.70 2.57
N GLU A 266 -29.99 11.42 1.62
CA GLU A 266 -28.98 10.37 1.76
C GLU A 266 -28.16 10.54 3.06
N HIS A 267 -27.92 11.76 3.53
CA HIS A 267 -27.08 12.01 4.71
C HIS A 267 -27.87 12.26 5.99
N CYS A 268 -29.07 12.78 5.88
CA CYS A 268 -29.86 13.31 6.98
C CYS A 268 -31.16 12.57 7.24
N ALA A 269 -31.58 11.62 6.41
CA ALA A 269 -32.86 10.92 6.58
C ALA A 269 -32.76 9.40 6.50
N GLU A 270 -31.76 8.86 5.81
CA GLU A 270 -31.55 7.42 5.71
C GLU A 270 -31.21 6.77 7.05
N LYS A 271 -31.38 5.44 7.13
CA LYS A 271 -31.27 4.67 8.38
C LYS A 271 -29.93 4.83 9.09
N ASP A 272 -28.86 5.11 8.35
CA ASP A 272 -27.50 5.24 8.85
C ASP A 272 -27.09 6.69 9.18
N ALA A 273 -27.98 7.66 8.97
CA ALA A 273 -27.70 9.10 9.11
C ALA A 273 -27.10 9.49 10.47
N ASN A 274 -27.61 8.88 11.55
CA ASN A 274 -27.21 9.16 12.94
C ASN A 274 -26.36 8.04 13.56
N VAL A 275 -25.99 7.01 12.78
CA VAL A 275 -25.22 5.89 13.31
C VAL A 275 -23.73 6.22 13.21
N PRO A 276 -22.98 6.20 14.33
CA PRO A 276 -21.54 6.48 14.31
C PRO A 276 -20.78 5.47 13.46
N PHE A 277 -19.76 5.93 12.76
CA PHE A 277 -18.81 5.08 12.04
C PHE A 277 -17.40 5.62 12.16
N ASP A 278 -16.44 4.71 12.03
CA ASP A 278 -15.02 5.02 12.09
C ASP A 278 -14.40 4.92 10.69
N THR A 279 -13.30 5.64 10.52
CA THR A 279 -12.57 5.72 9.25
C THR A 279 -11.19 5.09 9.37
N SER A 280 -10.68 4.60 8.25
CA SER A 280 -9.37 3.94 8.19
C SER A 280 -8.21 4.90 8.50
N ASN A 281 -8.42 6.21 8.43
CA ASN A 281 -7.44 7.24 8.80
C ASN A 281 -7.56 7.71 10.26
N GLY A 282 -8.36 7.02 11.09
CA GLY A 282 -8.37 7.18 12.54
C GLY A 282 -9.33 8.25 13.08
N ILE A 283 -10.32 8.67 12.30
CA ILE A 283 -11.46 9.45 12.80
C ILE A 283 -12.49 8.47 13.37
N GLU A 284 -12.84 8.65 14.64
CA GLU A 284 -13.81 7.82 15.36
C GLU A 284 -15.12 8.59 15.60
N GLY A 285 -16.25 7.89 15.48
CA GLY A 285 -17.56 8.41 15.85
C GLY A 285 -18.15 9.46 14.91
N ALA A 286 -17.71 9.54 13.65
CA ALA A 286 -18.35 10.39 12.64
C ALA A 286 -19.77 9.90 12.35
N THR A 287 -20.69 10.81 11.97
CA THR A 287 -22.03 10.42 11.48
C THR A 287 -22.34 11.15 10.19
N SER A 288 -23.11 10.52 9.30
CA SER A 288 -23.41 11.11 7.99
C SER A 288 -24.11 12.48 8.12
N ARG A 289 -25.00 12.63 9.11
CA ARG A 289 -25.67 13.90 9.41
C ARG A 289 -24.69 14.98 9.87
N LEU A 290 -23.79 14.67 10.81
CA LEU A 290 -22.83 15.67 11.31
C LEU A 290 -21.84 16.09 10.22
N GLU A 291 -21.44 15.17 9.34
CA GLU A 291 -20.57 15.49 8.20
C GLU A 291 -21.29 16.36 7.16
N TRP A 292 -22.57 16.11 6.90
CA TRP A 292 -23.40 17.01 6.09
C TRP A 292 -23.49 18.41 6.70
N GLU A 293 -23.75 18.49 8.00
CA GLU A 293 -23.79 19.77 8.73
C GLU A 293 -22.45 20.50 8.65
N PHE A 294 -21.32 19.81 8.87
CA PHE A 294 -19.98 20.36 8.76
C PHE A 294 -19.73 21.03 7.40
N VAL A 295 -20.19 20.39 6.31
CA VAL A 295 -19.97 20.89 4.96
C VAL A 295 -20.97 22.00 4.58
N VAL A 296 -22.25 21.82 4.90
CA VAL A 296 -23.33 22.67 4.37
C VAL A 296 -23.66 23.85 5.28
N ALA A 297 -23.75 23.62 6.59
CA ALA A 297 -24.19 24.62 7.56
C ALA A 297 -23.47 24.42 8.91
N PRO A 298 -22.14 24.57 8.96
CA PRO A 298 -21.36 24.25 10.14
C PRO A 298 -21.72 25.12 11.34
N LEU A 299 -21.72 24.51 12.52
CA LEU A 299 -21.78 25.19 13.80
C LEU A 299 -20.36 25.35 14.38
N ILE A 300 -20.00 26.58 14.74
CA ILE A 300 -18.69 26.90 15.32
C ILE A 300 -18.73 26.58 16.82
N GLU A 301 -18.79 25.29 17.13
CA GLU A 301 -18.78 24.74 18.49
C GLU A 301 -17.57 23.81 18.65
N GLY A 302 -16.74 24.08 19.67
CA GLY A 302 -15.53 23.30 19.92
C GLY A 302 -15.85 21.83 20.24
N GLY A 303 -15.22 20.91 19.52
CA GLY A 303 -15.36 19.47 19.77
C GLY A 303 -16.63 18.81 19.20
N ARG A 304 -17.46 19.55 18.44
CA ARG A 304 -18.67 19.03 17.83
C ARG A 304 -18.43 17.98 16.74
N TYR A 305 -17.42 18.23 15.90
CA TYR A 305 -17.09 17.37 14.78
C TYR A 305 -15.90 16.47 15.13
N ALA A 306 -15.99 15.21 14.72
CA ALA A 306 -14.95 14.22 14.95
C ALA A 306 -13.60 14.69 14.36
N GLU A 307 -12.50 14.14 14.83
CA GLU A 307 -11.18 14.41 14.26
C GLU A 307 -10.33 13.17 14.39
N ARG A 308 -9.20 13.13 13.66
CA ARG A 308 -8.20 12.08 13.82
C ARG A 308 -7.81 11.97 15.29
N GLY A 309 -7.77 10.72 15.78
CA GLY A 309 -7.47 10.39 17.16
C GLY A 309 -6.01 10.63 17.56
N GLY A 310 -5.65 10.13 18.74
CA GLY A 310 -4.30 10.30 19.29
C GLY A 310 -3.99 11.75 19.69
N ASP A 311 -2.75 12.17 19.47
CA ASP A 311 -2.27 13.52 19.74
C ASP A 311 -2.42 14.46 18.53
N PHE A 312 -3.09 14.05 17.45
CA PHE A 312 -3.17 14.81 16.20
C PHE A 312 -3.64 16.25 16.40
N ARG A 313 -4.69 16.45 17.21
CA ARG A 313 -5.22 17.79 17.52
C ARG A 313 -4.22 18.67 18.26
N THR A 314 -3.38 18.09 19.10
CA THR A 314 -2.37 18.81 19.88
C THR A 314 -1.06 18.99 19.14
N ALA A 315 -0.66 18.01 18.32
CA ALA A 315 0.57 18.01 17.55
C ALA A 315 0.46 18.85 16.27
N HIS A 316 -0.71 18.83 15.63
CA HIS A 316 -0.98 19.47 14.34
C HIS A 316 -2.30 20.25 14.33
N PRO A 317 -2.48 21.25 15.21
CA PRO A 317 -3.72 22.04 15.29
C PRO A 317 -4.07 22.75 13.97
N GLU A 318 -3.06 23.10 13.16
CA GLU A 318 -3.22 23.75 11.86
C GLU A 318 -3.70 22.80 10.76
N TRP A 319 -3.57 21.49 10.95
CA TRP A 319 -4.01 20.44 10.03
C TRP A 319 -5.40 19.89 10.35
N CYS A 320 -5.94 20.24 11.52
CA CYS A 320 -7.29 19.88 11.90
C CYS A 320 -8.34 20.51 10.97
N ARG A 321 -9.45 19.79 10.80
CA ARG A 321 -10.60 20.22 10.00
C ARG A 321 -11.19 21.51 10.57
N LYS A 322 -11.58 22.43 9.68
CA LYS A 322 -12.16 23.71 10.06
C LYS A 322 -13.61 23.79 9.57
N PRO A 323 -14.59 24.02 10.47
CA PRO A 323 -16.00 24.13 10.12
C PRO A 323 -16.28 25.50 9.46
N GLU A 324 -15.72 25.73 8.26
CA GLU A 324 -15.86 26.96 7.50
C GLU A 324 -17.21 27.01 6.76
N PRO A 325 -17.93 28.15 6.75
CA PRO A 325 -19.19 28.29 6.05
C PRO A 325 -19.07 27.98 4.55
N LEU A 326 -20.07 27.31 3.99
CA LEU A 326 -20.08 26.90 2.58
C LEU A 326 -19.86 28.08 1.61
N SER A 327 -20.37 29.27 1.96
CA SER A 327 -20.19 30.52 1.20
C SER A 327 -18.74 30.91 0.90
N VAL A 328 -17.78 30.49 1.73
CA VAL A 328 -16.33 30.69 1.48
C VAL A 328 -15.92 29.90 0.23
N TYR A 329 -16.36 28.66 0.14
CA TYR A 329 -16.07 27.76 -0.98
C TYR A 329 -16.91 28.09 -2.22
N GLU A 330 -18.17 28.52 -2.05
CA GLU A 330 -19.01 28.98 -3.17
C GLU A 330 -18.37 30.20 -3.86
N LYS A 331 -17.86 31.15 -3.06
CA LYS A 331 -17.14 32.31 -3.59
C LYS A 331 -15.89 31.89 -4.34
N LYS A 332 -15.06 31.02 -3.76
CA LYS A 332 -13.86 30.50 -4.42
C LYS A 332 -14.19 29.73 -5.71
N MET A 333 -15.24 28.92 -5.68
CA MET A 333 -15.74 28.20 -6.85
C MET A 333 -16.15 29.18 -7.96
N ALA A 334 -16.92 30.22 -7.63
CA ALA A 334 -17.42 31.19 -8.60
C ALA A 334 -16.33 32.12 -9.13
N ASP A 335 -15.43 32.60 -8.27
CA ASP A 335 -14.45 33.64 -8.60
C ASP A 335 -13.15 33.07 -9.19
N GLU A 336 -12.75 31.84 -8.82
CA GLU A 336 -11.46 31.27 -9.20
C GLU A 336 -11.58 29.99 -10.06
N VAL A 337 -12.43 29.04 -9.66
CA VAL A 337 -12.45 27.69 -10.27
C VAL A 337 -13.28 27.67 -11.55
N ASN A 338 -14.52 28.17 -11.50
CA ASN A 338 -15.44 28.18 -12.64
C ASN A 338 -14.91 28.98 -13.84
N PRO A 339 -14.25 30.14 -13.67
CA PRO A 339 -13.62 30.83 -14.80
C PRO A 339 -12.56 29.98 -15.50
N ARG A 340 -11.72 29.25 -14.74
CA ARG A 340 -10.70 28.34 -15.28
C ARG A 340 -11.32 27.15 -16.00
N LEU A 341 -12.43 26.60 -15.47
CA LEU A 341 -13.18 25.54 -16.13
C LEU A 341 -13.74 25.98 -17.48
N VAL A 342 -14.37 27.16 -17.52
CA VAL A 342 -14.90 27.73 -18.76
C VAL A 342 -13.78 27.98 -19.78
N GLU A 343 -12.64 28.52 -19.34
CA GLU A 343 -11.46 28.70 -20.20
C GLU A 343 -10.94 27.36 -20.76
N ALA A 344 -11.01 26.29 -19.96
CA ALA A 344 -10.67 24.92 -20.37
C ALA A 344 -11.79 24.21 -21.16
N GLY A 345 -12.88 24.90 -21.52
CA GLY A 345 -14.00 24.35 -22.28
C GLY A 345 -14.92 23.41 -21.48
N GLN A 346 -14.86 23.47 -20.16
CA GLN A 346 -15.72 22.70 -19.24
C GLN A 346 -16.91 23.52 -18.77
N ALA A 347 -17.99 22.82 -18.41
CA ALA A 347 -19.12 23.45 -17.73
C ALA A 347 -18.70 23.91 -16.32
N PRO A 348 -19.25 25.02 -15.80
CA PRO A 348 -19.08 25.41 -14.41
C PRO A 348 -19.51 24.31 -13.43
N LEU A 349 -18.93 24.32 -12.24
CA LEU A 349 -19.36 23.48 -11.13
C LEU A 349 -20.70 23.95 -10.57
N THR A 350 -21.52 22.99 -10.14
CA THR A 350 -22.76 23.23 -9.40
C THR A 350 -22.54 23.20 -7.89
N LEU A 351 -23.55 23.60 -7.13
CA LEU A 351 -23.52 23.53 -5.66
C LEU A 351 -23.42 22.09 -5.16
N GLU A 352 -24.10 21.16 -5.82
CA GLU A 352 -24.08 19.73 -5.50
C GLU A 352 -22.68 19.15 -5.69
N GLU A 353 -22.01 19.50 -6.78
CA GLU A 353 -20.63 19.10 -7.05
C GLU A 353 -19.66 19.64 -5.99
N LEU A 354 -19.82 20.91 -5.61
CA LEU A 354 -19.05 21.52 -4.53
C LEU A 354 -19.22 20.77 -3.20
N VAL A 355 -20.46 20.53 -2.79
CA VAL A 355 -20.77 19.82 -1.54
C VAL A 355 -20.25 18.39 -1.58
N ALA A 356 -20.50 17.67 -2.67
CA ALA A 356 -20.06 16.28 -2.84
C ALA A 356 -18.53 16.16 -2.75
N GLY A 357 -17.79 17.05 -3.43
CA GLY A 357 -16.33 17.07 -3.35
C GLY A 357 -15.81 17.34 -1.93
N ARG A 358 -16.40 18.31 -1.22
CA ARG A 358 -16.03 18.58 0.19
C ARG A 358 -16.36 17.40 1.10
N MET A 359 -17.50 16.74 0.91
CA MET A 359 -17.89 15.55 1.68
C MET A 359 -16.92 14.40 1.45
N TYR A 360 -16.50 14.16 0.20
CA TYR A 360 -15.54 13.11 -0.13
C TYR A 360 -14.20 13.31 0.59
N THR A 361 -13.69 14.53 0.71
CA THR A 361 -12.40 14.77 1.39
C THR A 361 -12.46 14.66 2.92
N GLY A 362 -13.66 14.45 3.48
CA GLY A 362 -13.88 14.18 4.90
C GLY A 362 -14.19 12.70 5.17
N PRO A 363 -14.63 12.35 6.39
CA PRO A 363 -14.91 10.96 6.81
C PRO A 363 -15.78 10.14 5.86
N MET A 364 -16.68 10.80 5.13
CA MET A 364 -17.64 10.14 4.25
C MET A 364 -17.01 9.38 3.07
N TYR A 365 -15.74 9.63 2.71
CA TYR A 365 -15.02 8.81 1.71
C TYR A 365 -15.12 7.31 2.02
N GLU A 366 -15.14 6.96 3.31
CA GLU A 366 -15.14 5.57 3.78
C GLU A 366 -16.42 4.86 3.39
N LYS A 367 -17.57 5.55 3.52
CA LYS A 367 -18.89 5.04 3.12
C LYS A 367 -19.04 4.99 1.60
N TYR A 368 -18.68 6.06 0.89
CA TYR A 368 -18.81 6.11 -0.58
C TYR A 368 -17.96 5.02 -1.26
N ASN A 369 -16.69 4.89 -0.85
CA ASN A 369 -15.83 3.83 -1.35
C ASN A 369 -16.28 2.44 -0.88
N GLY A 370 -16.88 2.33 0.32
CA GLY A 370 -17.52 1.11 0.79
C GLY A 370 -18.62 0.63 -0.16
N VAL A 371 -19.56 1.52 -0.52
CA VAL A 371 -20.63 1.22 -1.49
C VAL A 371 -20.05 0.73 -2.80
N LEU A 372 -19.11 1.49 -3.39
CA LEU A 372 -18.53 1.15 -4.68
C LEU A 372 -17.78 -0.20 -4.65
N ARG A 373 -16.96 -0.42 -3.62
CA ARG A 373 -16.16 -1.64 -3.49
C ARG A 373 -16.99 -2.86 -3.09
N PHE A 374 -18.21 -2.69 -2.60
CA PHE A 374 -19.14 -3.81 -2.41
C PHE A 374 -19.35 -4.58 -3.73
N PHE A 375 -19.37 -3.90 -4.87
CA PHE A 375 -19.60 -4.50 -6.19
C PHE A 375 -18.41 -5.31 -6.73
N SER A 376 -17.30 -5.38 -5.99
CA SER A 376 -16.18 -6.28 -6.31
C SER A 376 -16.49 -7.74 -5.94
N GLY A 377 -17.45 -7.99 -5.05
CA GLY A 377 -17.90 -9.33 -4.70
C GLY A 377 -18.77 -9.89 -5.83
N ARG A 378 -18.17 -10.72 -6.68
CA ARG A 378 -18.84 -11.28 -7.87
C ARG A 378 -18.75 -12.80 -7.91
N ASP A 379 -19.72 -13.43 -8.57
CA ASP A 379 -19.72 -14.87 -8.83
C ASP A 379 -18.92 -15.22 -10.09
N ALA A 380 -18.90 -16.51 -10.43
CA ALA A 380 -18.18 -17.03 -11.59
C ALA A 380 -18.71 -16.48 -12.93
N ASP A 381 -19.99 -16.07 -12.98
CA ASP A 381 -20.63 -15.47 -14.15
C ASP A 381 -20.44 -13.94 -14.19
N GLY A 382 -19.78 -13.38 -13.18
CA GLY A 382 -19.52 -11.95 -13.03
C GLY A 382 -20.70 -11.15 -12.50
N ALA A 383 -21.77 -11.78 -12.02
CA ALA A 383 -22.87 -11.10 -11.35
C ALA A 383 -22.47 -10.75 -9.90
N VAL A 384 -23.10 -9.72 -9.33
CA VAL A 384 -22.81 -9.25 -7.96
C VAL A 384 -23.37 -10.24 -6.96
N LEU A 385 -22.53 -10.71 -6.04
CA LEU A 385 -22.93 -11.62 -4.98
C LEU A 385 -23.61 -10.84 -3.86
N LEU A 386 -24.92 -11.07 -3.73
CA LEU A 386 -25.73 -10.59 -2.61
C LEU A 386 -25.98 -11.68 -1.56
N GLU A 387 -25.60 -12.92 -1.86
CA GLU A 387 -25.83 -14.10 -1.03
C GLU A 387 -24.55 -14.90 -0.84
N TYR A 388 -24.34 -15.36 0.38
CA TYR A 388 -23.23 -16.24 0.74
C TYR A 388 -23.75 -17.40 1.57
N ALA A 389 -23.09 -18.55 1.50
CA ALA A 389 -23.51 -19.74 2.24
C ALA A 389 -23.36 -19.56 3.77
N SER A 390 -22.53 -18.61 4.22
CA SER A 390 -22.47 -18.17 5.62
C SER A 390 -21.76 -16.82 5.78
N MET A 391 -21.85 -16.23 6.97
CA MET A 391 -21.12 -15.00 7.32
C MET A 391 -19.60 -15.15 7.22
N GLU A 392 -19.07 -16.34 7.50
CA GLU A 392 -17.63 -16.61 7.42
C GLU A 392 -17.11 -16.41 6.00
N GLN A 393 -17.91 -16.79 4.99
CA GLN A 393 -17.56 -16.69 3.57
C GLN A 393 -17.69 -15.28 2.99
N VAL A 394 -18.39 -14.35 3.67
CA VAL A 394 -18.50 -12.97 3.18
C VAL A 394 -17.11 -12.32 3.17
N PRO A 395 -16.63 -11.77 2.05
CA PRO A 395 -15.31 -11.16 1.99
C PRO A 395 -15.21 -9.88 2.82
N PHE A 396 -13.98 -9.46 3.10
CA PHE A 396 -13.69 -8.32 3.98
C PHE A 396 -14.40 -7.02 3.56
N LEU A 397 -14.37 -6.66 2.28
CA LEU A 397 -14.97 -5.40 1.79
C LEU A 397 -16.49 -5.40 1.94
N GLN A 398 -17.14 -6.54 1.73
CA GLN A 398 -18.58 -6.73 1.91
C GLN A 398 -18.96 -6.75 3.41
N LYS A 399 -18.14 -7.36 4.27
CA LYS A 399 -18.29 -7.25 5.74
C LYS A 399 -18.16 -5.82 6.22
N LYS A 400 -17.19 -5.07 5.67
CA LYS A 400 -16.94 -3.67 6.00
C LYS A 400 -18.16 -2.79 5.74
N CYS A 401 -18.94 -3.07 4.70
CA CYS A 401 -20.19 -2.34 4.46
C CYS A 401 -21.20 -2.49 5.60
N GLY A 402 -21.24 -3.65 6.27
CA GLY A 402 -22.03 -3.86 7.48
C GLY A 402 -21.51 -3.04 8.67
N TRP A 403 -20.19 -2.96 8.86
CA TRP A 403 -19.57 -2.12 9.91
C TRP A 403 -19.79 -0.62 9.67
N LEU A 404 -19.91 -0.22 8.40
CA LEU A 404 -20.24 1.14 8.00
C LEU A 404 -21.74 1.42 7.99
N HIS A 405 -22.57 0.46 8.40
CA HIS A 405 -24.02 0.59 8.47
C HIS A 405 -24.73 0.89 7.15
N LEU A 406 -24.08 0.56 6.01
CA LEU A 406 -24.64 0.78 4.67
C LEU A 406 -25.80 -0.18 4.34
N GLY A 407 -25.97 -1.22 5.14
CA GLY A 407 -26.99 -2.25 4.98
C GLY A 407 -26.82 -3.33 6.06
N GLU A 408 -27.49 -4.46 5.86
CA GLU A 408 -27.46 -5.58 6.80
C GLU A 408 -27.39 -6.94 6.09
N TRP A 409 -26.70 -7.89 6.73
CA TRP A 409 -26.70 -9.30 6.35
C TRP A 409 -27.77 -10.02 7.15
N ALA A 410 -28.78 -10.56 6.47
CA ALA A 410 -29.88 -11.29 7.09
C ALA A 410 -29.81 -12.78 6.74
N ALA A 411 -30.11 -13.65 7.71
CA ALA A 411 -30.18 -15.09 7.46
C ALA A 411 -31.36 -15.40 6.51
N THR A 412 -31.11 -16.24 5.51
CA THR A 412 -32.08 -16.58 4.45
C THR A 412 -32.90 -17.84 4.76
N ALA A 413 -32.40 -18.69 5.66
CA ALA A 413 -33.07 -19.91 6.11
C ALA A 413 -32.56 -20.31 7.50
N ALA A 414 -33.30 -21.21 8.17
CA ALA A 414 -32.84 -21.89 9.37
C ALA A 414 -31.86 -23.02 8.97
N GLY A 415 -30.61 -22.93 9.39
CA GLY A 415 -29.54 -23.91 9.15
C GLY A 415 -28.22 -23.46 9.81
N GLU A 416 -27.29 -24.38 10.06
CA GLU A 416 -25.98 -24.06 10.64
C GLU A 416 -24.82 -24.58 9.74
N PRO A 417 -23.95 -23.69 9.21
CA PRO A 417 -24.09 -22.24 9.25
C PRO A 417 -25.20 -21.75 8.29
N ALA A 418 -25.94 -20.70 8.69
CA ALA A 418 -27.04 -20.17 7.91
C ALA A 418 -26.52 -19.34 6.73
N ALA A 419 -27.08 -19.56 5.54
CA ALA A 419 -26.85 -18.67 4.40
C ALA A 419 -27.37 -17.27 4.68
N VAL A 420 -26.65 -16.25 4.22
CA VAL A 420 -26.93 -14.84 4.46
C VAL A 420 -27.14 -14.07 3.17
N ARG A 421 -28.04 -13.08 3.21
CA ARG A 421 -28.33 -12.15 2.11
C ARG A 421 -28.13 -10.70 2.55
N TRP A 422 -27.52 -9.89 1.70
CA TRP A 422 -27.36 -8.46 1.90
C TRP A 422 -28.61 -7.68 1.52
N THR A 423 -28.96 -6.68 2.33
CA THR A 423 -29.97 -5.66 2.01
C THR A 423 -29.38 -4.27 2.26
N TRP A 424 -29.50 -3.37 1.27
CA TRP A 424 -29.03 -2.00 1.40
C TRP A 424 -29.93 -1.16 2.31
N HIS A 425 -29.31 -0.32 3.13
CA HIS A 425 -29.94 0.80 3.81
C HIS A 425 -29.73 2.09 3.03
N ASN A 426 -28.50 2.30 2.55
CA ASN A 426 -28.13 3.53 1.86
C ASN A 426 -26.97 3.26 0.90
N GLN A 427 -27.07 3.81 -0.31
CA GLN A 427 -26.06 3.68 -1.36
C GLN A 427 -25.41 5.02 -1.73
N TYR A 428 -25.92 6.15 -1.23
CA TYR A 428 -25.39 7.47 -1.55
C TYR A 428 -25.27 7.74 -3.06
N SER A 429 -26.14 7.15 -3.88
CA SER A 429 -25.97 7.11 -5.34
C SER A 429 -25.85 8.51 -5.93
N THR A 430 -26.69 9.45 -5.48
CA THR A 430 -26.73 10.84 -5.96
C THR A 430 -25.43 11.56 -5.62
N THR A 431 -24.98 11.44 -4.37
CA THR A 431 -23.73 12.05 -3.92
C THR A 431 -22.52 11.47 -4.66
N ILE A 432 -22.45 10.14 -4.85
CA ILE A 432 -21.37 9.49 -5.58
C ILE A 432 -21.30 9.96 -7.04
N HIS A 433 -22.45 10.12 -7.71
CA HIS A 433 -22.51 10.72 -9.05
C HIS A 433 -21.99 12.16 -9.07
N ALA A 434 -22.35 12.97 -8.07
CA ALA A 434 -21.86 14.34 -7.95
C ALA A 434 -20.33 14.39 -7.69
N ILE A 435 -19.77 13.45 -6.90
CA ILE A 435 -18.31 13.29 -6.71
C ILE A 435 -17.63 12.99 -8.04
N ASN A 436 -18.15 12.03 -8.81
CA ASN A 436 -17.60 11.70 -10.12
C ASN A 436 -17.69 12.90 -11.09
N SER A 437 -18.80 13.63 -11.09
CA SER A 437 -18.99 14.80 -11.94
C SER A 437 -17.98 15.91 -11.66
N ILE A 438 -17.72 16.23 -10.37
CA ILE A 438 -16.72 17.25 -10.03
C ILE A 438 -15.30 16.82 -10.44
N ILE A 439 -14.94 15.54 -10.27
CA ILE A 439 -13.64 15.01 -10.69
C ILE A 439 -13.48 15.13 -12.21
N VAL A 440 -14.49 14.68 -12.98
CA VAL A 440 -14.46 14.74 -14.45
C VAL A 440 -14.30 16.18 -14.92
N LYS A 441 -15.06 17.13 -14.37
CA LYS A 441 -14.98 18.55 -14.75
C LYS A 441 -13.65 19.18 -14.38
N LEU A 442 -13.09 18.87 -13.19
CA LEU A 442 -11.81 19.42 -12.74
C LEU A 442 -10.59 18.80 -13.45
N SER A 443 -10.69 17.56 -13.91
CA SER A 443 -9.58 16.79 -14.49
C SER A 443 -8.76 17.53 -15.57
N PRO A 444 -9.34 18.36 -16.48
CA PRO A 444 -8.56 19.05 -17.51
C PRO A 444 -7.67 20.15 -16.94
N LEU A 445 -7.98 20.67 -15.74
CA LEU A 445 -7.16 21.66 -15.04
C LEU A 445 -5.94 21.04 -14.36
N THR A 446 -5.93 19.71 -14.17
CA THR A 446 -4.84 18.97 -13.54
C THR A 446 -3.64 18.90 -14.47
N ARG A 447 -2.47 19.24 -13.94
CA ARG A 447 -1.20 19.11 -14.64
C ARG A 447 -0.88 17.64 -14.83
N ILE A 448 -0.59 17.26 -16.09
CA ILE A 448 -0.12 15.91 -16.41
C ILE A 448 1.22 15.65 -15.72
N THR A 449 1.24 14.66 -14.85
CA THR A 449 2.42 14.17 -14.14
C THR A 449 2.18 12.71 -13.74
N PRO A 450 3.21 11.88 -13.54
CA PRO A 450 3.03 10.56 -12.94
C PRO A 450 2.34 10.66 -11.58
N LEU A 451 1.42 9.72 -11.34
CA LEU A 451 0.79 9.51 -10.03
C LEU A 451 1.30 8.22 -9.43
N TYR A 452 1.33 8.17 -8.11
CA TYR A 452 1.74 7.01 -7.33
C TYR A 452 0.66 6.63 -6.33
N ARG A 453 0.49 5.32 -6.14
CA ARG A 453 -0.36 4.75 -5.09
C ARG A 453 0.35 3.54 -4.49
N GLY A 454 0.50 3.55 -3.17
CA GLY A 454 1.09 2.44 -2.42
C GLY A 454 0.08 1.76 -1.52
N TRP A 455 0.25 0.46 -1.31
CA TRP A 455 -0.47 -0.29 -0.29
C TRP A 455 0.34 -1.49 0.18
N THR A 456 -0.15 -2.12 1.25
CA THR A 456 0.46 -3.27 1.90
C THR A 456 -0.61 -4.31 2.26
N GLY A 457 -0.23 -5.58 2.29
CA GLY A 457 -1.07 -6.68 2.79
C GLY A 457 -2.15 -7.19 1.82
N ALA A 458 -2.04 -6.90 0.52
CA ALA A 458 -2.94 -7.46 -0.49
C ALA A 458 -2.22 -7.73 -1.82
N THR A 459 -2.59 -8.82 -2.49
CA THR A 459 -2.07 -9.17 -3.82
C THR A 459 -2.87 -8.50 -4.93
N LEU A 460 -2.23 -8.34 -6.08
CA LEU A 460 -2.92 -8.02 -7.33
C LEU A 460 -3.56 -9.29 -7.92
N PRO A 461 -4.73 -9.17 -8.57
CA PRO A 461 -5.34 -10.29 -9.26
C PRO A 461 -4.55 -10.70 -10.49
N GLU A 462 -4.74 -11.93 -10.93
CA GLU A 462 -4.04 -12.52 -12.06
C GLU A 462 -4.13 -11.67 -13.35
N ALA A 463 -5.23 -10.94 -13.54
CA ALA A 463 -5.44 -10.02 -14.65
C ALA A 463 -4.37 -8.92 -14.79
N PHE A 464 -3.62 -8.59 -13.72
CA PHE A 464 -2.50 -7.65 -13.79
C PHE A 464 -1.23 -8.27 -14.40
N PHE A 465 -1.16 -9.60 -14.48
CA PHE A 465 0.01 -10.33 -14.92
C PHE A 465 -0.22 -11.11 -16.20
N LYS A 466 -1.44 -11.65 -16.39
CA LYS A 466 -1.83 -12.38 -17.60
C LYS A 466 -2.71 -11.51 -18.49
N PRO A 467 -2.34 -11.34 -19.78
CA PRO A 467 -3.17 -10.61 -20.72
C PRO A 467 -4.45 -11.39 -21.03
N ASP A 468 -5.55 -10.67 -21.25
CA ASP A 468 -6.74 -11.25 -21.85
C ASP A 468 -6.56 -11.53 -23.36
N ALA A 469 -7.63 -11.98 -24.02
CA ALA A 469 -7.62 -12.29 -25.46
C ALA A 469 -7.26 -11.09 -26.35
N LEU A 470 -7.41 -9.85 -25.86
CA LEU A 470 -7.10 -8.61 -26.57
C LEU A 470 -5.75 -8.01 -26.13
N GLY A 471 -5.05 -8.66 -25.19
CA GLY A 471 -3.77 -8.18 -24.67
C GLY A 471 -3.90 -7.25 -23.46
N PHE A 472 -5.11 -7.00 -22.95
CA PHE A 472 -5.33 -6.12 -21.80
C PHE A 472 -4.83 -6.77 -20.51
N ARG A 473 -4.12 -5.99 -19.69
CA ARG A 473 -3.70 -6.35 -18.33
C ARG A 473 -4.06 -5.23 -17.38
N GLY A 474 -4.56 -5.58 -16.21
CA GLY A 474 -4.96 -4.64 -15.16
C GLY A 474 -6.40 -4.86 -14.75
N GLY A 475 -7.03 -3.79 -14.29
CA GLY A 475 -8.42 -3.82 -13.87
C GLY A 475 -8.95 -2.44 -13.52
N VAL A 476 -10.24 -2.38 -13.23
CA VAL A 476 -11.00 -1.17 -12.88
C VAL A 476 -11.13 -1.10 -11.37
N GLU A 477 -10.55 -0.08 -10.74
CA GLU A 477 -10.84 0.21 -9.33
C GLU A 477 -12.30 0.67 -9.22
N TYR A 478 -13.04 0.09 -8.28
CA TYR A 478 -14.44 0.46 -8.06
C TYR A 478 -14.56 1.78 -7.31
N GLY A 479 -13.72 2.00 -6.30
CA GLY A 479 -13.74 3.22 -5.51
C GLY A 479 -13.08 4.41 -6.19
N PHE A 480 -13.29 5.60 -5.64
CA PHE A 480 -12.40 6.72 -5.91
C PHE A 480 -11.02 6.42 -5.30
N SER A 481 -9.99 6.71 -6.06
CA SER A 481 -8.61 6.39 -5.71
C SER A 481 -7.85 7.68 -5.45
N SER A 482 -7.59 7.99 -4.18
CA SER A 482 -6.65 9.05 -3.84
C SER A 482 -5.24 8.64 -4.27
N THR A 483 -4.54 9.55 -4.93
CA THR A 483 -3.18 9.35 -5.43
C THR A 483 -2.28 10.49 -5.02
N THR A 484 -0.97 10.32 -5.17
CA THR A 484 0.01 11.37 -4.88
C THR A 484 0.97 11.55 -6.05
N THR A 485 1.40 12.79 -6.28
CA THR A 485 2.50 13.11 -7.20
C THR A 485 3.87 12.83 -6.59
N ASP A 486 3.95 12.53 -5.28
CA ASP A 486 5.18 12.21 -4.56
C ASP A 486 5.34 10.70 -4.35
N ARG A 487 6.29 10.10 -5.07
CA ARG A 487 6.60 8.67 -4.95
C ARG A 487 7.00 8.27 -3.53
N ALA A 488 7.71 9.14 -2.78
CA ALA A 488 8.16 8.80 -1.43
C ALA A 488 6.97 8.60 -0.49
N GLN A 489 5.93 9.42 -0.64
CA GLN A 489 4.68 9.27 0.11
C GLN A 489 3.97 7.95 -0.23
N ALA A 490 3.92 7.55 -1.50
CA ALA A 490 3.35 6.25 -1.88
C ALA A 490 4.17 5.08 -1.32
N VAL A 491 5.50 5.17 -1.32
CA VAL A 491 6.38 4.17 -0.70
C VAL A 491 6.10 4.06 0.81
N HIS A 492 5.90 5.19 1.49
CA HIS A 492 5.54 5.20 2.91
C HIS A 492 4.25 4.43 3.19
N TYR A 493 3.21 4.61 2.37
CA TYR A 493 1.97 3.82 2.47
C TYR A 493 2.13 2.34 2.09
N ALA A 494 3.20 2.01 1.36
CA ALA A 494 3.59 0.65 1.01
C ALA A 494 4.63 0.08 1.99
N GLU A 495 4.92 0.73 3.12
CA GLU A 495 5.82 0.17 4.13
C GLU A 495 5.17 -1.06 4.78
N GLY A 496 5.80 -2.23 4.63
CA GLY A 496 5.32 -3.48 5.20
C GLY A 496 5.71 -4.71 4.38
N LYS A 497 5.21 -5.88 4.80
CA LYS A 497 5.32 -7.13 4.03
C LYS A 497 4.24 -7.15 2.94
N ALA A 498 4.52 -7.75 1.78
CA ALA A 498 3.59 -7.80 0.65
C ALA A 498 3.12 -6.42 0.19
N SER A 499 4.08 -5.56 -0.19
CA SER A 499 3.82 -4.19 -0.59
C SER A 499 3.86 -3.98 -2.09
N THR A 500 3.00 -3.08 -2.57
CA THR A 500 2.93 -2.70 -3.98
C THR A 500 2.89 -1.19 -4.11
N VAL A 501 3.64 -0.66 -5.08
CA VAL A 501 3.51 0.74 -5.53
C VAL A 501 3.15 0.71 -7.01
N LEU A 502 2.00 1.27 -7.35
CA LEU A 502 1.64 1.56 -8.74
C LEU A 502 2.19 2.93 -9.12
N GLU A 503 2.79 2.98 -10.30
CA GLU A 503 3.06 4.21 -11.02
C GLU A 503 2.04 4.30 -12.17
N LEU A 504 1.23 5.35 -12.13
CA LEU A 504 0.14 5.59 -13.07
C LEU A 504 0.55 6.74 -13.98
N ALA A 505 0.68 6.45 -15.28
CA ALA A 505 0.88 7.47 -16.29
C ALA A 505 -0.46 8.14 -16.60
N MET A 506 -0.59 9.43 -16.25
CA MET A 506 -1.79 10.20 -16.58
C MET A 506 -1.98 10.34 -18.09
N GLY A 507 -3.20 10.08 -18.56
CA GLY A 507 -3.60 10.31 -19.94
C GLY A 507 -3.86 11.80 -20.24
N MET A 508 -4.01 12.14 -21.52
CA MET A 508 -4.46 13.48 -21.90
C MET A 508 -5.93 13.70 -21.54
N ILE A 509 -6.73 12.64 -21.48
CA ILE A 509 -8.17 12.65 -21.16
C ILE A 509 -8.38 12.08 -19.75
N ASP A 510 -7.72 10.98 -19.43
CA ASP A 510 -7.88 10.25 -18.17
C ASP A 510 -6.93 10.80 -17.09
N ARG A 511 -7.38 11.84 -16.37
CA ARG A 511 -6.62 12.50 -15.29
C ARG A 511 -7.44 12.56 -14.00
N GLY A 512 -6.74 12.51 -12.87
CA GLY A 512 -7.30 12.86 -11.56
C GLY A 512 -7.60 14.36 -11.45
N ALA A 513 -8.15 14.79 -10.31
CA ALA A 513 -8.57 16.17 -10.08
C ALA A 513 -7.90 16.70 -8.81
N ASP A 514 -7.19 17.83 -8.92
CA ASP A 514 -6.73 18.54 -7.73
C ASP A 514 -7.95 19.11 -6.96
N VAL A 515 -8.28 18.45 -5.86
CA VAL A 515 -9.39 18.79 -4.96
C VAL A 515 -8.91 19.45 -3.67
N SER A 516 -7.63 19.85 -3.59
CA SER A 516 -7.02 20.43 -2.38
C SER A 516 -7.79 21.66 -1.86
N TRP A 517 -8.43 22.40 -2.76
CA TRP A 517 -9.21 23.59 -2.41
C TRP A 517 -10.57 23.29 -1.77
N LEU A 518 -11.10 22.08 -1.95
CA LEU A 518 -12.30 21.56 -1.32
C LEU A 518 -12.00 20.84 0.00
N SER A 519 -10.74 20.40 0.15
CA SER A 519 -10.36 19.42 1.15
C SER A 519 -10.61 19.88 2.58
N GLN A 520 -11.14 18.98 3.39
CA GLN A 520 -11.18 19.15 4.85
C GLN A 520 -9.77 19.03 5.47
N TYR A 521 -8.80 18.51 4.71
CA TYR A 521 -7.38 18.37 5.06
C TYR A 521 -6.46 18.93 3.94
N PRO A 522 -6.45 20.26 3.69
CA PRO A 522 -5.74 20.84 2.54
C PRO A 522 -4.23 20.56 2.47
N HIS A 523 -3.61 20.24 3.61
CA HIS A 523 -2.18 19.93 3.70
C HIS A 523 -1.82 18.60 3.00
N GLU A 524 -2.79 17.71 2.78
CA GLU A 524 -2.58 16.41 2.14
C GLU A 524 -2.44 16.48 0.62
N ARG A 525 -2.82 17.62 0.01
CA ARG A 525 -2.70 17.87 -1.44
C ARG A 525 -3.30 16.74 -2.28
N GLU A 526 -4.51 16.32 -1.93
CA GLU A 526 -5.20 15.21 -2.56
C GLU A 526 -5.46 15.45 -4.06
N THR A 527 -5.15 14.44 -4.88
CA THR A 527 -5.34 14.41 -6.35
C THR A 527 -6.07 13.16 -6.82
#